data_AF-A0A2D9XL00-F1
#
_entry.id   AF-A0A2D9XL00-F1
#
_cell.length_a   1.000
_cell.length_b   1.000
_cell.length_c   1.000
_cell.angle_alpha   90.00
_cell.angle_beta   90.00
_cell.angle_gamma   90.00
#
_symmetry.space_group_name_H-M   'P 1'
#
loop_
_entity.id
_entity.type
_entity.pdbx_description
1 polymer ?
#
loop_
_entity_poly.entity_id
_entity_poly.type
_entity_poly.pdbx_seq_one_letter_code
_entity_poly.pdbx_strand_id
1 'polypeptide(L)'
;MKRFIEYIKHTINDKITFWKWENLKKKLVQHGPTFLIILIIVELFEHIGLPLLFYYLGESVSDFFYLLIPAPLLICLHFITAPIVFFIYLTITKKKISQFYKNIIKLFTSISIAQIIPIAILPILTQYFSPEQFGVYGLYVSVCSIFGVVASGKYDVAIMLPKKKIDAINILILSFLIAFLFSIFCFSILNIFNDQIFQLTESEALKKYYIIIPISIFLISINQSILVWFNRLKRYNTIANQNI
;
A
#
# COMPACT_ATOMS: atom_id res chain seq x y z
N MET A 1 28.69 -18.54 20.13
CA MET A 1 29.21 -18.96 18.81
C MET A 1 28.76 -20.37 18.40
N LYS A 2 29.04 -21.45 19.15
CA LYS A 2 28.60 -22.83 18.79
C LYS A 2 27.07 -22.99 18.61
N ARG A 3 26.25 -22.45 19.53
CA ARG A 3 24.78 -22.50 19.43
C ARG A 3 24.20 -21.78 18.20
N PHE A 4 24.87 -20.70 17.75
CA PHE A 4 24.46 -19.97 16.54
C PHE A 4 24.75 -20.76 15.27
N ILE A 5 25.90 -21.45 15.23
CA ILE A 5 26.28 -22.33 14.14
C ILE A 5 25.35 -23.56 14.08
N GLU A 6 24.98 -24.13 15.23
CA GLU A 6 24.01 -25.24 15.30
C GLU A 6 22.61 -24.80 14.86
N TYR A 7 22.16 -23.61 15.28
CA TYR A 7 20.88 -23.03 14.84
C TYR A 7 20.86 -22.81 13.31
N ILE A 8 21.91 -22.24 12.74
CA ILE A 8 22.03 -22.06 11.29
C ILE A 8 22.03 -23.42 10.58
N LYS A 9 22.75 -24.41 11.10
CA LYS A 9 22.85 -25.75 10.49
C LYS A 9 21.52 -26.50 10.52
N HIS A 10 20.77 -26.41 11.62
CA HIS A 10 19.43 -26.98 11.74
C HIS A 10 18.44 -26.28 10.79
N THR A 11 18.46 -24.95 10.78
CA THR A 11 17.60 -24.12 9.92
C THR A 11 17.86 -24.39 8.44
N ILE A 12 19.12 -24.55 8.03
CA ILE A 12 19.48 -24.87 6.64
C ILE A 12 19.01 -26.29 6.26
N ASN A 13 19.15 -27.28 7.17
CA ASN A 13 18.72 -28.65 6.88
C ASN A 13 17.20 -28.78 6.71
N ASP A 14 16.41 -28.16 7.59
CA ASP A 14 14.95 -28.13 7.45
C ASP A 14 14.52 -27.44 6.15
N LYS A 15 15.25 -26.40 5.74
CA LYS A 15 15.00 -25.66 4.49
C LYS A 15 15.38 -26.43 3.23
N ILE A 16 16.51 -27.11 3.21
CA ILE A 16 16.87 -28.01 2.09
C ILE A 16 15.77 -29.07 1.91
N THR A 17 15.20 -29.54 3.03
CA THR A 17 14.10 -30.51 3.03
C THR A 17 12.79 -29.90 2.53
N PHE A 18 12.52 -28.63 2.84
CA PHE A 18 11.37 -27.88 2.32
C PHE A 18 11.45 -27.62 0.80
N TRP A 19 12.62 -27.24 0.29
CA TRP A 19 12.87 -26.94 -1.13
C TRP A 19 12.98 -28.18 -2.03
N LYS A 20 12.89 -29.40 -1.46
CA LYS A 20 12.79 -30.62 -2.26
C LYS A 20 11.55 -30.60 -3.14
N TRP A 21 11.74 -30.98 -4.39
CA TRP A 21 10.71 -30.98 -5.43
C TRP A 21 9.43 -31.71 -5.04
N GLU A 22 9.54 -32.80 -4.27
CA GLU A 22 8.39 -33.57 -3.78
C GLU A 22 7.50 -32.79 -2.79
N ASN A 23 8.10 -32.04 -1.87
CA ASN A 23 7.39 -31.24 -0.88
C ASN A 23 6.73 -30.01 -1.52
N LEU A 24 7.45 -29.35 -2.44
CA LEU A 24 6.93 -28.24 -3.22
C LEU A 24 5.71 -28.67 -4.06
N LYS A 25 5.80 -29.81 -4.76
CA LYS A 25 4.69 -30.36 -5.56
C LYS A 25 3.48 -30.71 -4.69
N LYS A 26 3.71 -31.29 -3.50
CA LYS A 26 2.63 -31.66 -2.56
C LYS A 26 1.89 -30.43 -2.04
N LYS A 27 2.62 -29.39 -1.60
CA LYS A 27 2.00 -28.13 -1.16
C LYS A 27 1.35 -27.35 -2.32
N LEU A 28 1.88 -27.43 -3.54
CA LEU A 28 1.28 -26.82 -4.74
C LEU A 28 -0.10 -27.41 -5.05
N VAL A 29 -0.24 -28.73 -4.91
CA VAL A 29 -1.52 -29.43 -5.11
C VAL A 29 -2.50 -29.13 -3.97
N GLN A 30 -2.00 -28.99 -2.73
CA GLN A 30 -2.84 -28.81 -1.55
C GLN A 30 -3.35 -27.38 -1.33
N HIS A 31 -2.54 -26.36 -1.67
CA HIS A 31 -2.86 -24.95 -1.40
C HIS A 31 -2.90 -24.07 -2.65
N GLY A 32 -2.68 -24.68 -3.82
CA GLY A 32 -2.61 -23.97 -5.09
C GLY A 32 -1.28 -23.25 -5.31
N PRO A 33 -1.03 -22.81 -6.55
CA PRO A 33 0.24 -22.19 -6.93
C PRO A 33 0.48 -20.86 -6.23
N THR A 34 -0.56 -20.08 -5.95
CA THR A 34 -0.44 -18.75 -5.34
C THR A 34 0.13 -18.83 -3.92
N PHE A 35 -0.31 -19.79 -3.11
CA PHE A 35 0.11 -19.91 -1.71
C PHE A 35 1.55 -20.42 -1.57
N LEU A 36 1.94 -21.43 -2.36
CA LEU A 36 3.30 -21.97 -2.32
C LEU A 36 4.33 -20.89 -2.68
N ILE A 37 4.00 -20.06 -3.67
CA ILE A 37 4.96 -19.10 -4.20
C ILE A 37 5.04 -17.86 -3.29
N ILE A 38 3.94 -17.44 -2.66
CA ILE A 38 3.99 -16.44 -1.57
C ILE A 38 4.94 -16.92 -0.47
N LEU A 39 4.84 -18.18 -0.05
CA LEU A 39 5.67 -18.75 1.00
C LEU A 39 7.16 -18.79 0.63
N ILE A 40 7.48 -19.14 -0.61
CA ILE A 40 8.85 -19.16 -1.15
C ILE A 40 9.47 -17.76 -1.18
N ILE A 41 8.73 -16.76 -1.66
CA ILE A 41 9.27 -15.40 -1.78
C ILE A 41 9.43 -14.75 -0.41
N VAL A 42 8.47 -14.98 0.49
CA VAL A 42 8.55 -14.53 1.88
C VAL A 42 9.85 -15.06 2.51
N GLU A 43 10.09 -16.38 2.44
CA GLU A 43 11.33 -16.97 2.98
C GLU A 43 12.62 -16.45 2.32
N LEU A 44 12.61 -16.24 0.99
CA LEU A 44 13.82 -15.83 0.26
C LEU A 44 14.21 -14.37 0.58
N PHE A 45 13.21 -13.49 0.73
CA PHE A 45 13.44 -12.09 1.09
C PHE A 45 13.86 -11.94 2.57
N GLU A 46 13.23 -12.69 3.46
CA GLU A 46 13.51 -12.67 4.90
C GLU A 46 14.94 -13.17 5.21
N HIS A 47 15.44 -14.13 4.45
CA HIS A 47 16.71 -14.79 4.73
C HIS A 47 17.90 -14.33 3.88
N ILE A 48 17.68 -13.66 2.74
CA ILE A 48 18.76 -13.14 1.89
C ILE A 48 18.73 -11.62 1.84
N GLY A 49 17.55 -11.01 1.62
CA GLY A 49 17.41 -9.57 1.48
C GLY A 49 17.71 -8.82 2.77
N LEU A 50 17.10 -9.24 3.89
CA LEU A 50 17.30 -8.57 5.18
C LEU A 50 18.76 -8.64 5.67
N PRO A 51 19.45 -9.79 5.68
CA PRO A 51 20.84 -9.84 6.12
C PRO A 51 21.80 -9.03 5.24
N LEU A 52 21.56 -8.96 3.93
CA LEU A 52 22.38 -8.19 3.00
C LEU A 52 22.16 -6.67 3.17
N LEU A 53 20.92 -6.28 3.44
CA LEU A 53 20.54 -4.90 3.75
C LEU A 53 21.09 -4.45 5.12
N PHE A 54 21.06 -5.32 6.14
CA PHE A 54 21.70 -5.06 7.43
C PHE A 54 23.23 -4.99 7.33
N TYR A 55 23.85 -5.81 6.49
CA TYR A 55 25.28 -5.72 6.19
C TYR A 55 25.62 -4.38 5.51
N TYR A 56 24.74 -3.89 4.64
CA TYR A 56 24.93 -2.63 3.91
C TYR A 56 24.70 -1.37 4.75
N LEU A 57 23.74 -1.40 5.69
CA LEU A 57 23.36 -0.23 6.50
C LEU A 57 24.29 0.04 7.71
N GLY A 58 25.10 -0.93 8.14
CA GLY A 58 26.06 -0.75 9.24
C GLY A 58 25.43 -0.54 10.61
N GLU A 59 26.24 -0.21 11.63
CA GLU A 59 25.82 -0.09 13.05
C GLU A 59 25.04 1.20 13.39
N SER A 60 24.81 2.11 12.43
CA SER A 60 24.16 3.41 12.67
C SER A 60 22.64 3.38 12.48
N VAL A 61 22.00 2.26 12.82
CA VAL A 61 20.55 2.07 12.66
C VAL A 61 19.90 1.94 14.04
N SER A 62 18.86 2.72 14.32
CA SER A 62 18.18 2.71 15.63
C SER A 62 17.60 1.34 15.99
N ASP A 63 17.65 0.96 17.27
CA ASP A 63 17.14 -0.33 17.79
C ASP A 63 15.65 -0.59 17.44
N PHE A 64 14.87 0.48 17.24
CA PHE A 64 13.47 0.40 16.82
C PHE A 64 13.31 -0.16 15.39
N PHE A 65 14.27 0.12 14.50
CA PHE A 65 14.29 -0.41 13.14
C PHE A 65 14.49 -1.93 13.12
N TYR A 66 15.37 -2.46 13.99
CA TYR A 66 15.57 -3.91 14.15
C TYR A 66 14.31 -4.63 14.64
N LEU A 67 13.47 -3.96 15.44
CA LEU A 67 12.24 -4.51 16.01
C LEU A 67 11.06 -4.57 15.02
N LEU A 68 11.06 -3.69 14.01
CA LEU A 68 9.94 -3.51 13.06
C LEU A 68 10.07 -4.36 11.78
N ILE A 69 11.17 -5.08 11.61
CA ILE A 69 11.59 -5.65 10.32
C ILE A 69 10.92 -6.99 9.90
N PRO A 70 10.57 -7.94 10.78
CA PRO A 70 10.16 -9.26 10.27
C PRO A 70 8.80 -9.28 9.58
N ALA A 71 7.73 -8.76 10.21
CA ALA A 71 6.37 -8.98 9.71
C ALA A 71 5.78 -7.80 8.87
N PRO A 72 5.91 -6.53 9.29
CA PRO A 72 5.31 -5.41 8.55
C PRO A 72 5.97 -5.16 7.19
N LEU A 73 7.30 -5.31 7.09
CA LEU A 73 8.05 -5.07 5.86
C LEU A 73 7.74 -6.10 4.77
N LEU A 74 7.50 -7.35 5.18
CA LEU A 74 7.09 -8.45 4.29
C LEU A 74 5.63 -8.36 3.84
N ILE A 75 4.74 -7.88 4.72
CA ILE A 75 3.37 -7.49 4.34
C ILE A 75 3.41 -6.33 3.34
N CYS A 76 4.33 -5.37 3.53
CA CYS A 76 4.55 -4.27 2.59
C CYS A 76 5.02 -4.78 1.23
N LEU A 77 5.93 -5.76 1.11
CA LEU A 77 6.40 -6.18 -0.21
C LEU A 77 5.39 -6.98 -1.06
N HIS A 78 4.23 -7.35 -0.51
CA HIS A 78 3.21 -8.13 -1.22
C HIS A 78 2.79 -7.48 -2.56
N PHE A 79 2.78 -6.14 -2.66
CA PHE A 79 2.42 -5.46 -3.90
C PHE A 79 3.43 -5.71 -5.03
N ILE A 80 4.69 -6.03 -4.74
CA ILE A 80 5.72 -6.39 -5.74
C ILE A 80 5.76 -7.90 -5.97
N THR A 81 5.65 -8.70 -4.91
CA THR A 81 5.85 -10.15 -5.01
C THR A 81 4.69 -10.83 -5.72
N ALA A 82 3.44 -10.46 -5.43
CA ALA A 82 2.25 -11.02 -6.08
C ALA A 82 2.24 -10.90 -7.63
N PRO A 83 2.53 -9.72 -8.24
CA PRO A 83 2.55 -9.59 -9.70
C PRO A 83 3.71 -10.34 -10.37
N ILE A 84 4.91 -10.33 -9.76
CA ILE A 84 6.08 -11.06 -10.29
C ILE A 84 5.76 -12.55 -10.35
N VAL A 85 5.19 -13.09 -9.27
CA VAL A 85 4.77 -14.49 -9.16
C VAL A 85 3.73 -14.86 -10.19
N PHE A 86 2.70 -14.03 -10.34
CA PHE A 86 1.64 -14.27 -11.29
C PHE A 86 2.18 -14.29 -12.73
N PHE A 87 3.12 -13.41 -13.05
CA PHE A 87 3.78 -13.36 -14.36
C PHE A 87 4.65 -14.61 -14.61
N ILE A 88 5.42 -15.06 -13.61
CA ILE A 88 6.19 -16.29 -13.67
C ILE A 88 5.27 -17.50 -13.88
N TYR A 89 4.17 -17.60 -13.12
CA TYR A 89 3.17 -18.67 -13.27
C TYR A 89 2.57 -18.72 -14.67
N LEU A 90 2.23 -17.56 -15.25
CA LEU A 90 1.71 -17.47 -16.61
C LEU A 90 2.74 -17.90 -17.66
N THR A 91 4.00 -17.53 -17.47
CA THR A 91 5.11 -17.91 -18.36
C THR A 91 5.35 -19.42 -18.31
N ILE A 92 5.28 -20.03 -17.11
CA ILE A 92 5.45 -21.48 -16.91
C ILE A 92 4.26 -22.28 -17.49
N THR A 93 3.03 -21.82 -17.29
CA THR A 93 1.83 -22.57 -17.68
C THR A 93 1.40 -22.39 -19.14
N LYS A 94 1.99 -21.45 -19.89
CA LYS A 94 1.68 -21.13 -21.30
C LYS A 94 0.16 -20.97 -21.57
N LYS A 95 -0.62 -20.56 -20.57
CA LYS A 95 -2.09 -20.48 -20.67
C LYS A 95 -2.51 -19.22 -21.43
N LYS A 96 -3.44 -19.35 -22.38
CA LYS A 96 -4.00 -18.21 -23.12
C LYS A 96 -4.82 -17.33 -22.15
N ILE A 97 -4.35 -16.11 -21.92
CA ILE A 97 -4.90 -15.18 -20.93
C ILE A 97 -6.14 -14.49 -21.53
N SER A 98 -7.28 -14.56 -20.83
CA SER A 98 -8.49 -13.83 -21.23
C SER A 98 -8.31 -12.31 -21.06
N GLN A 99 -9.11 -11.51 -21.77
CA GLN A 99 -9.03 -10.04 -21.69
C GLN A 99 -9.20 -9.51 -20.26
N PHE A 100 -9.97 -10.22 -19.43
CA PHE A 100 -10.15 -9.91 -18.01
C PHE A 100 -8.84 -10.00 -17.22
N TYR A 101 -8.10 -11.09 -17.36
CA TYR A 101 -6.82 -11.25 -16.66
C TYR A 101 -5.77 -10.26 -17.16
N LYS A 102 -5.75 -9.90 -18.44
CA LYS A 102 -4.86 -8.84 -18.95
C LYS A 102 -5.12 -7.49 -18.29
N ASN A 103 -6.40 -7.14 -18.12
CA ASN A 103 -6.80 -5.91 -17.45
C ASN A 103 -6.40 -5.91 -15.96
N ILE A 104 -6.52 -7.06 -15.29
CA ILE A 104 -6.08 -7.24 -13.90
C ILE A 104 -4.57 -7.06 -13.80
N ILE A 105 -3.79 -7.75 -14.63
CA ILE A 105 -2.32 -7.63 -14.63
C ILE A 105 -1.92 -6.16 -14.80
N LYS A 106 -2.51 -5.46 -15.78
CA LYS A 106 -2.22 -4.07 -16.03
C LYS A 106 -2.50 -3.19 -14.79
N LEU A 107 -3.67 -3.37 -14.17
CA LEU A 107 -4.04 -2.65 -12.95
C LEU A 107 -3.02 -2.89 -11.82
N PHE A 108 -2.64 -4.15 -11.59
CA PHE A 108 -1.67 -4.52 -10.56
C PHE A 108 -0.27 -3.95 -10.85
N THR A 109 0.21 -4.05 -12.09
CA THR A 109 1.51 -3.50 -12.49
C THR A 109 1.54 -1.99 -12.31
N SER A 110 0.49 -1.27 -12.71
CA SER A 110 0.37 0.17 -12.49
C SER A 110 0.45 0.56 -11.02
N ILE A 111 -0.29 -0.14 -10.14
CA ILE A 111 -0.24 0.11 -8.69
C ILE A 111 1.18 -0.14 -8.15
N SER A 112 1.84 -1.21 -8.62
CA SER A 112 3.19 -1.56 -8.17
C SER A 112 4.20 -0.49 -8.55
N ILE A 113 4.14 0.01 -9.79
CA ILE A 113 5.00 1.10 -10.29
C ILE A 113 4.76 2.36 -9.47
N ALA A 114 3.49 2.71 -9.22
CA ALA A 114 3.11 3.89 -8.44
C ALA A 114 3.73 3.89 -7.04
N GLN A 115 3.80 2.73 -6.38
CA GLN A 115 4.40 2.61 -5.04
C GLN A 115 5.93 2.65 -5.05
N ILE A 116 6.57 2.24 -6.16
CA ILE A 116 8.03 2.31 -6.31
C ILE A 116 8.51 3.76 -6.48
N ILE A 117 7.71 4.62 -7.12
CA ILE A 117 8.07 6.02 -7.37
C ILE A 117 8.42 6.77 -6.07
N PRO A 118 7.59 6.80 -5.02
CA PRO A 118 7.94 7.42 -3.74
C PRO A 118 9.21 6.84 -3.11
N ILE A 119 9.41 5.52 -3.19
CA ILE A 119 10.58 4.83 -2.63
C ILE A 119 11.85 5.26 -3.37
N ALA A 120 11.79 5.35 -4.70
CA ALA A 120 12.93 5.77 -5.53
C ALA A 120 13.28 7.26 -5.34
N ILE A 121 12.28 8.09 -5.03
CA ILE A 121 12.45 9.52 -4.77
C ILE A 121 12.92 9.79 -3.34
N LEU A 122 12.64 8.87 -2.40
CA LEU A 122 12.97 9.04 -0.98
C LEU A 122 14.45 9.40 -0.71
N PRO A 123 15.46 8.75 -1.33
CA PRO A 123 16.87 9.12 -1.13
C PRO A 123 17.19 10.57 -1.50
N ILE A 124 16.51 11.10 -2.53
CA ILE A 124 16.66 12.49 -2.95
C ILE A 124 16.01 13.40 -1.90
N LEU A 125 14.78 13.08 -1.46
CA LEU A 125 14.09 13.87 -0.45
C LEU A 125 14.85 13.90 0.88
N THR A 126 15.44 12.77 1.30
CA THR A 126 16.20 12.71 2.56
C THR A 126 17.46 13.57 2.57
N GLN A 127 17.95 14.03 1.41
CA GLN A 127 19.04 15.01 1.35
C GLN A 127 18.59 16.45 1.60
N TYR A 128 17.33 16.78 1.26
CA TYR A 128 16.80 18.14 1.34
C TYR A 128 15.90 18.38 2.56
N PHE A 129 15.30 17.33 3.12
CA PHE A 129 14.33 17.43 4.19
C PHE A 129 14.85 16.80 5.48
N SER A 130 14.62 17.47 6.62
CA SER A 130 15.02 16.97 7.93
C SER A 130 14.07 15.88 8.45
N PRO A 131 14.50 15.02 9.38
CA PRO A 131 13.64 14.00 9.99
C PRO A 131 12.35 14.57 10.60
N GLU A 132 12.41 15.76 11.20
CA GLU A 132 11.24 16.44 11.77
C GLU A 132 10.22 16.79 10.69
N GLN A 133 10.67 17.25 9.52
CA GLN A 133 9.79 17.57 8.39
C GLN A 133 9.10 16.33 7.82
N PHE A 134 9.79 15.19 7.78
CA PHE A 134 9.18 13.91 7.42
C PHE A 134 8.14 13.46 8.46
N GLY A 135 8.38 13.72 9.75
CA GLY A 135 7.40 13.47 10.82
C GLY A 135 6.11 14.27 10.62
N VAL A 136 6.24 15.57 10.32
CA VAL A 136 5.09 16.43 10.01
C VAL A 136 4.34 15.98 8.75
N TYR A 137 5.07 15.62 7.70
CA TYR A 137 4.46 15.08 6.48
C TYR A 137 3.72 13.76 6.77
N GLY A 138 4.29 12.88 7.58
CA GLY A 138 3.65 11.64 8.01
C GLY A 138 2.32 11.89 8.73
N LEU A 139 2.32 12.79 9.72
CA LEU A 139 1.10 13.20 10.41
C LEU A 139 0.03 13.75 9.46
N TYR A 140 0.44 14.64 8.55
CA TYR A 140 -0.44 15.20 7.52
C TYR A 140 -1.07 14.10 6.65
N VAL A 141 -0.26 13.18 6.12
CA VAL A 141 -0.73 12.07 5.29
C VAL A 141 -1.67 11.15 6.06
N SER A 142 -1.35 10.81 7.32
CA SER A 142 -2.19 9.96 8.16
C SER A 142 -3.58 10.57 8.38
N VAL A 143 -3.64 11.85 8.76
CA VAL A 143 -4.90 12.57 8.96
C VAL A 143 -5.70 12.60 7.66
N CYS A 144 -5.09 13.04 6.56
CA CYS A 144 -5.77 13.14 5.28
C CYS A 144 -6.26 11.78 4.76
N SER A 145 -5.49 10.71 4.98
CA SER A 145 -5.85 9.36 4.53
C SER A 145 -7.03 8.80 5.32
N ILE A 146 -7.02 8.93 6.65
CA ILE A 146 -8.10 8.45 7.51
C ILE A 146 -9.39 9.20 7.19
N PHE A 147 -9.34 10.54 7.21
CA PHE A 147 -10.52 11.36 6.99
C PHE A 147 -11.00 11.34 5.53
N GLY A 148 -10.10 11.31 4.56
CA GLY A 148 -10.45 11.20 3.13
C GLY A 148 -11.23 9.93 2.80
N VAL A 149 -10.95 8.81 3.48
CA VAL A 149 -11.65 7.53 3.30
C VAL A 149 -13.08 7.53 3.85
N VAL A 150 -13.37 8.37 4.83
CA VAL A 150 -14.69 8.47 5.48
C VAL A 150 -15.46 9.72 5.07
N ALA A 151 -14.82 10.69 4.40
CA ALA A 151 -15.42 11.97 4.05
C ALA A 151 -16.66 11.85 3.16
N SER A 152 -16.73 10.82 2.30
CA SER A 152 -17.93 10.52 1.49
C SER A 152 -19.06 9.84 2.28
N GLY A 153 -18.88 9.59 3.58
CA GLY A 153 -19.81 8.80 4.40
C GLY A 153 -19.96 7.35 3.96
N LYS A 154 -19.00 6.80 3.20
CA LYS A 154 -19.05 5.49 2.55
C LYS A 154 -20.15 5.32 1.49
N TYR A 155 -20.75 6.41 1.03
CA TYR A 155 -21.68 6.39 -0.11
C TYR A 155 -20.97 6.11 -1.44
N ASP A 156 -19.66 6.30 -1.50
CA ASP A 156 -18.82 5.88 -2.62
C ASP A 156 -18.96 4.37 -2.93
N VAL A 157 -19.01 3.50 -1.90
CA VAL A 157 -19.22 2.06 -2.07
C VAL A 157 -20.62 1.75 -2.61
N ALA A 158 -21.62 2.55 -2.22
CA ALA A 158 -23.00 2.38 -2.66
C ALA A 158 -23.21 2.63 -4.17
N ILE A 159 -22.26 3.29 -4.86
CA ILE A 159 -22.29 3.51 -6.32
C ILE A 159 -22.44 2.19 -7.10
N MET A 160 -21.97 1.07 -6.55
CA MET A 160 -22.07 -0.26 -7.18
C MET A 160 -23.48 -0.86 -7.14
N LEU A 161 -24.35 -0.44 -6.22
CA LEU A 161 -25.61 -1.12 -5.91
C LEU A 161 -26.72 -0.90 -6.96
N PRO A 162 -26.96 0.33 -7.49
CA PRO A 162 -28.10 0.55 -8.38
C PRO A 162 -27.97 -0.22 -9.69
N LYS A 163 -29.10 -0.67 -10.25
CA LYS A 163 -29.12 -1.28 -11.59
C LYS A 163 -29.06 -0.23 -12.70
N LYS A 164 -29.77 0.89 -12.52
CA LYS A 164 -29.81 1.99 -13.50
C LYS A 164 -28.56 2.86 -13.37
N LYS A 165 -28.07 3.32 -14.52
CA LYS A 165 -26.89 4.21 -14.57
C LYS A 165 -27.16 5.57 -13.92
N ILE A 166 -28.36 6.13 -14.12
CA ILE A 166 -28.74 7.44 -13.58
C ILE A 166 -28.72 7.44 -12.05
N ASP A 167 -29.26 6.40 -11.42
CA ASP A 167 -29.27 6.27 -9.96
C ASP A 167 -27.84 6.19 -9.39
N ALA A 168 -26.93 5.48 -10.07
CA ALA A 168 -25.52 5.42 -9.67
C ALA A 168 -24.81 6.78 -9.83
N ILE A 169 -25.18 7.59 -10.82
CA ILE A 169 -24.66 8.96 -10.97
C ILE A 169 -25.18 9.84 -9.83
N ASN A 170 -26.45 9.71 -9.43
CA ASN A 170 -27.00 10.46 -8.31
C ASN A 170 -26.27 10.14 -7.00
N ILE A 171 -25.93 8.86 -6.76
CA ILE A 171 -25.12 8.47 -5.60
C ILE A 171 -23.70 9.03 -5.68
N LEU A 172 -23.08 9.06 -6.87
CA LEU A 172 -21.77 9.67 -7.07
C LEU A 172 -21.78 11.18 -6.76
N ILE A 173 -22.81 11.90 -7.22
CA ILE A 173 -22.95 13.33 -6.92
C ILE A 173 -23.20 13.53 -5.41
N LEU A 174 -24.01 12.66 -4.79
CA LEU A 174 -24.23 12.69 -3.35
C LEU A 174 -22.92 12.44 -2.58
N SER A 175 -22.08 11.50 -3.01
CA SER A 175 -20.79 11.24 -2.35
C SER A 175 -19.85 12.43 -2.44
N PHE A 176 -19.86 13.17 -3.56
CA PHE A 176 -19.13 14.44 -3.70
C PHE A 176 -19.67 15.53 -2.79
N LEU A 177 -21.00 15.67 -2.70
CA LEU A 177 -21.64 16.67 -1.84
C LEU A 177 -21.32 16.42 -0.36
N ILE A 178 -21.43 15.16 0.09
CA ILE A 178 -21.10 14.79 1.48
C ILE A 178 -19.61 15.04 1.76
N ALA A 179 -18.72 14.68 0.83
CA ALA A 179 -17.29 14.94 0.96
C ALA A 179 -16.96 16.45 1.05
N PHE A 180 -17.67 17.27 0.27
CA PHE A 180 -17.53 18.73 0.31
C PHE A 180 -17.98 19.30 1.67
N LEU A 181 -19.16 18.89 2.15
CA LEU A 181 -19.67 19.30 3.47
C LEU A 181 -18.75 18.84 4.60
N PHE A 182 -18.24 17.61 4.53
CA PHE A 182 -17.29 17.08 5.50
C PHE A 182 -15.97 17.86 5.50
N SER A 183 -15.46 18.22 4.32
CA SER A 183 -14.27 19.07 4.21
C SER A 183 -14.50 20.45 4.81
N ILE A 184 -15.66 21.09 4.56
CA ILE A 184 -16.00 22.37 5.18
C ILE A 184 -16.06 22.23 6.70
N PHE A 185 -16.69 21.16 7.19
CA PHE A 185 -16.76 20.88 8.62
C PHE A 185 -15.37 20.71 9.25
N CYS A 186 -14.48 19.94 8.62
CA CYS A 186 -13.08 19.82 9.06
C CYS A 186 -12.36 21.18 9.04
N PHE A 187 -12.56 21.99 8.00
CA PHE A 187 -12.00 23.34 7.93
C PHE A 187 -12.48 24.24 9.07
N SER A 188 -13.78 24.23 9.36
CA SER A 188 -14.36 24.99 10.48
C SER A 188 -13.81 24.55 11.83
N ILE A 189 -13.67 23.24 12.07
CA ILE A 189 -13.06 22.70 13.30
C ILE A 189 -11.62 23.19 13.43
N LEU A 190 -10.81 23.03 12.37
CA LEU A 190 -9.40 23.42 12.41
C LEU A 190 -9.24 24.93 12.62
N ASN A 191 -10.15 25.75 12.09
CA ASN A 191 -10.09 27.20 12.29
C ASN A 191 -10.47 27.63 13.72
N ILE A 192 -11.48 26.99 14.33
CA ILE A 192 -11.91 27.30 15.70
C ILE A 192 -10.91 26.79 16.74
N PHE A 193 -10.38 25.58 16.54
CA PHE A 193 -9.53 24.89 17.52
C PHE A 193 -8.04 24.91 17.17
N ASN A 194 -7.61 25.82 16.28
CA ASN A 194 -6.26 25.87 15.74
C ASN A 194 -5.19 25.84 16.85
N ASP A 195 -5.33 26.71 17.85
CA ASP A 195 -4.33 26.84 18.93
C ASP A 195 -4.29 25.62 19.86
N GLN A 196 -5.44 24.99 20.13
CA GLN A 196 -5.50 23.79 20.98
C GLN A 196 -4.92 22.56 20.27
N ILE A 197 -5.23 22.39 18.98
CA ILE A 197 -4.70 21.31 18.16
C ILE A 197 -3.18 21.47 18.00
N PHE A 198 -2.70 22.71 17.82
CA PHE A 198 -1.27 23.00 17.75
C PHE A 198 -0.54 22.68 19.05
N GLN A 199 -1.11 23.02 20.22
CA GLN A 199 -0.51 22.69 21.52
C GLN A 199 -0.38 21.18 21.74
N LEU A 200 -1.31 20.38 21.20
CA LEU A 200 -1.27 18.91 21.30
C LEU A 200 -0.29 18.26 20.32
N THR A 201 0.02 18.91 19.19
CA THR A 201 0.85 18.34 18.12
C THR A 201 2.26 18.92 18.05
N GLU A 202 2.56 19.97 18.82
CA GLU A 202 3.86 20.64 18.91
C GLU A 202 4.48 21.01 17.54
N SER A 203 3.66 21.18 16.49
CA SER A 203 4.13 21.31 15.10
C SER A 203 3.77 22.65 14.45
N GLU A 204 4.76 23.53 14.30
CA GLU A 204 4.57 24.88 13.77
C GLU A 204 4.24 24.87 12.28
N ALA A 205 4.78 23.89 11.56
CA ALA A 205 4.48 23.66 10.15
C ALA A 205 3.01 23.27 9.91
N LEU A 206 2.41 22.44 10.77
CA LEU A 206 0.98 22.10 10.66
C LEU A 206 0.09 23.33 10.86
N LYS A 207 0.43 24.20 11.81
CA LYS A 207 -0.29 25.47 12.04
C LYS A 207 -0.22 26.41 10.84
N LYS A 208 0.91 26.44 10.11
CA LYS A 208 1.06 27.27 8.91
C LYS A 208 0.25 26.76 7.71
N TYR A 209 0.14 25.45 7.56
CA TYR A 209 -0.42 24.80 6.37
C TYR A 209 -1.73 24.04 6.60
N TYR A 210 -2.43 24.27 7.72
CA TYR A 210 -3.64 23.52 8.08
C TYR A 210 -4.77 23.59 7.04
N ILE A 211 -4.84 24.68 6.27
CA ILE A 211 -5.85 24.90 5.21
C ILE A 211 -5.75 23.82 4.12
N ILE A 212 -4.57 23.25 3.91
CA ILE A 212 -4.34 22.19 2.92
C ILE A 212 -5.02 20.88 3.33
N ILE A 213 -5.18 20.62 4.64
CA ILE A 213 -5.72 19.36 5.15
C ILE A 213 -7.15 19.10 4.64
N PRO A 214 -8.13 20.01 4.83
CA PRO A 214 -9.49 19.81 4.30
C PRO A 214 -9.52 19.65 2.78
N ILE A 215 -8.74 20.44 2.05
CA ILE A 215 -8.65 20.37 0.59
C ILE A 215 -8.20 18.97 0.16
N SER A 216 -7.17 18.43 0.81
CA SER A 216 -6.68 17.08 0.53
C SER A 216 -7.67 15.99 0.89
N ILE A 217 -8.38 16.11 2.02
CA ILE A 217 -9.47 15.19 2.40
C ILE A 217 -10.53 15.13 1.31
N PHE A 218 -10.96 16.29 0.81
CA PHE A 218 -11.94 16.40 -0.27
C PHE A 218 -11.44 15.73 -1.56
N LEU A 219 -10.20 16.05 -1.99
CA LEU A 219 -9.61 15.49 -3.20
C LEU A 219 -9.44 13.96 -3.11
N ILE A 220 -9.00 13.44 -1.96
CA ILE A 220 -8.87 12.00 -1.72
C ILE A 220 -10.24 11.33 -1.84
N SER A 221 -11.28 11.89 -1.22
CA SER A 221 -12.63 11.34 -1.23
C SER A 221 -13.29 11.35 -2.62
N ILE A 222 -13.09 12.44 -3.37
CA ILE A 222 -13.53 12.52 -4.77
C ILE A 222 -12.81 11.46 -5.60
N ASN A 223 -11.49 11.36 -5.45
CA ASN A 223 -10.71 10.39 -6.20
C ASN A 223 -11.20 8.95 -5.95
N GLN A 224 -11.47 8.60 -4.68
CA GLN A 224 -12.04 7.29 -4.33
C GLN A 224 -13.40 7.06 -4.98
N SER A 225 -14.31 8.04 -4.92
CA SER A 225 -15.63 7.94 -5.55
C SER A 225 -15.55 7.76 -7.08
N ILE A 226 -14.63 8.47 -7.74
CA ILE A 226 -14.36 8.33 -9.18
C ILE A 226 -13.79 6.94 -9.50
N LEU A 227 -12.88 6.42 -8.67
CA LEU A 227 -12.32 5.08 -8.82
C LEU A 227 -13.42 4.01 -8.73
N VAL A 228 -14.35 4.13 -7.77
CA VAL A 228 -15.50 3.21 -7.68
C VAL A 228 -16.40 3.33 -8.92
N TRP A 229 -16.64 4.54 -9.41
CA TRP A 229 -17.39 4.75 -10.65
C TRP A 229 -16.73 4.08 -11.88
N PHE A 230 -15.41 4.22 -12.05
CA PHE A 230 -14.71 3.54 -13.15
C PHE A 230 -14.67 2.02 -12.98
N ASN A 231 -14.61 1.53 -11.74
CA ASN A 231 -14.73 0.10 -11.45
C ASN A 231 -16.11 -0.41 -11.86
N ARG A 232 -17.19 0.34 -11.60
CA ARG A 232 -18.55 0.00 -12.05
C ARG A 232 -18.63 -0.10 -13.57
N LEU A 233 -17.98 0.82 -14.29
CA LEU A 233 -17.91 0.81 -15.75
C LEU A 233 -16.93 -0.22 -16.33
N LYS A 234 -16.24 -1.01 -15.48
CA LYS A 234 -15.19 -1.98 -15.86
C LYS A 234 -14.07 -1.35 -16.69
N ARG A 235 -13.78 -0.06 -16.49
CA ARG A 235 -12.73 0.70 -17.20
C ARG A 235 -11.37 0.57 -16.53
N TYR A 236 -10.90 -0.67 -16.35
CA TYR A 236 -9.65 -0.96 -15.64
C TYR A 236 -8.42 -0.31 -16.30
N ASN A 237 -8.42 -0.14 -17.62
CA ASN A 237 -7.33 0.56 -18.33
C ASN A 237 -7.21 2.03 -17.93
N THR A 238 -8.33 2.71 -17.73
CA THR A 238 -8.35 4.11 -17.29
C THR A 238 -7.83 4.23 -15.86
N ILE A 239 -8.26 3.34 -14.98
CA ILE A 239 -7.78 3.27 -13.59
C ILE A 239 -6.27 2.99 -13.56
N ALA A 240 -5.80 2.04 -14.35
CA ALA A 240 -4.39 1.69 -14.44
C ALA A 240 -3.51 2.86 -14.92
N ASN A 241 -3.99 3.66 -15.87
CA ASN A 241 -3.25 4.82 -16.36
C ASN A 241 -3.25 5.99 -15.35
N GLN A 242 -4.29 6.12 -14.52
CA GLN A 242 -4.39 7.15 -13.49
C GLN A 242 -3.43 6.90 -12.31
N ASN A 243 -3.14 5.63 -12.01
CA ASN A 243 -2.30 5.26 -10.88
C ASN A 243 -0.80 5.54 -11.11
N ILE A 244 -0.34 5.60 -12.37
CA ILE A 244 1.06 5.88 -12.74
C ILE A 244 1.26 7.39 -12.81
#